data_AF-A0A1I8CUJ0-F1
#
_entry.id   AF-A0A1I8CUJ0-F1
#
_cell.length_a   1.000
_cell.length_b   1.000
_cell.length_c   1.000
_cell.angle_alpha   90.00
_cell.angle_beta   90.00
_cell.angle_gamma   90.00
#
_symmetry.space_group_name_H-M   'P 1'
#
loop_
_entity.id
_entity.type
_entity.pdbx_description
1 polymer ?
#
loop_
_entity_poly.entity_id
_entity_poly.type
_entity_poly.pdbx_seq_one_letter_code
_entity_poly.pdbx_strand_id
1 'polypeptide(L)'
;MQEARSKLSVHFLFTNTFERYRDTDGVDEFVGRITELYKNFDYNQKCTKEEFSESEQARLFNNYPINVVRNMARFYSNSKYILSADMNHLFSRNFERKMINLANKVYTKGNNFALTYRIFEVNQNQTKMPNTKVLLKELMKKGLAFEFHHYMAAHKIKNLSEWLNTPESHLNTDPQFNVTLTNAQWEPQFVSLRNVPFHDESFFYPVRDNTVQRWEMCHLNYQFVIANDVFMFHHGIKERQEKNTIEMARLNIFPWAFQAMTIFTNKMALLYPKTHPTCPEIDRFFGPKGKKIKSMLGRMH
;
A
#
# COMPACT_ATOMS: atom_id res chain seq x y z
N MET A 1 7.87 7.05 22.00
CA MET A 1 8.31 5.64 21.82
C MET A 1 7.65 4.68 22.81
N GLN A 2 7.51 5.03 24.10
CA GLN A 2 6.92 4.14 25.11
C GLN A 2 5.44 3.80 24.84
N GLU A 3 4.65 4.74 24.31
CA GLU A 3 3.22 4.51 24.01
C GLU A 3 2.97 3.67 22.74
N ALA A 4 3.90 3.68 21.79
CA ALA A 4 3.83 2.85 20.58
C ALA A 4 4.16 1.37 20.89
N ARG A 5 5.06 1.12 21.86
CA ARG A 5 5.45 -0.24 22.28
C ARG A 5 4.34 -0.98 23.04
N SER A 6 3.49 -0.28 23.80
CA SER A 6 2.40 -0.91 24.57
C SER A 6 1.13 -1.19 23.77
N LYS A 7 1.05 -0.73 22.52
CA LYS A 7 -0.13 -0.84 21.65
C LYS A 7 0.16 -1.51 20.29
N LEU A 8 1.40 -1.96 20.05
CA LEU A 8 1.78 -2.67 18.83
C LEU A 8 1.33 -4.13 18.92
N SER A 9 0.42 -4.52 18.04
CA SER A 9 0.08 -5.92 17.80
C SER A 9 0.62 -6.33 16.43
N VAL A 10 1.47 -7.35 16.39
CA VAL A 10 1.93 -7.98 15.15
C VAL A 10 1.12 -9.26 14.96
N HIS A 11 0.43 -9.36 13.82
CA HIS A 11 -0.40 -10.51 13.49
C HIS A 11 0.26 -11.28 12.34
N PHE A 12 0.58 -12.54 12.58
CA PHE A 12 1.07 -13.45 11.54
C PHE A 12 -0.08 -14.36 11.12
N LEU A 13 -0.41 -14.35 9.83
CA LEU A 13 -1.47 -15.16 9.25
C LEU A 13 -0.85 -16.33 8.49
N PHE A 14 -1.02 -17.53 9.02
CA PHE A 14 -0.52 -18.76 8.41
C PHE A 14 -1.68 -19.58 7.87
N THR A 15 -1.57 -20.11 6.65
CA THR A 15 -2.55 -21.01 6.04
C THR A 15 -2.45 -22.45 6.56
N ASN A 16 -1.38 -22.74 7.32
CA ASN A 16 -1.18 -24.00 8.03
C ASN A 16 -0.45 -23.71 9.35
N THR A 17 -0.78 -24.41 10.42
CA THR A 17 -0.18 -24.22 11.75
C THR A 17 1.32 -24.50 11.71
N PHE A 18 2.13 -23.45 11.88
CA PHE A 18 3.58 -23.45 12.12
C PHE A 18 4.41 -24.05 10.96
N GLU A 19 5.59 -23.58 10.57
CA GLU A 19 6.70 -22.89 11.25
C GLU A 19 7.36 -21.92 10.25
N ARG A 20 8.17 -21.00 10.78
CA ARG A 20 9.18 -20.16 10.10
C ARG A 20 8.71 -18.82 9.55
N TYR A 21 9.03 -17.77 10.30
CA TYR A 21 9.64 -16.57 9.70
C TYR A 21 10.58 -15.87 10.69
N ARG A 22 11.73 -15.42 10.18
CA ARG A 22 12.71 -14.50 10.81
C ARG A 22 12.81 -13.23 9.95
N ASP A 23 13.02 -12.09 10.59
CA ASP A 23 14.07 -11.14 10.15
C ASP A 23 14.50 -10.23 11.32
N THR A 24 15.71 -9.69 11.19
CA THR A 24 16.61 -9.21 12.22
C THR A 24 16.68 -7.68 12.26
N ASP A 25 16.27 -7.08 13.39
CA ASP A 25 17.01 -6.03 14.11
C ASP A 25 16.14 -5.55 15.30
N GLY A 26 16.63 -5.83 16.52
CA GLY A 26 15.82 -5.91 17.76
C GLY A 26 15.74 -7.33 18.36
N VAL A 27 16.56 -8.24 17.82
CA VAL A 27 16.50 -9.70 18.00
C VAL A 27 16.72 -10.13 19.45
N ASP A 28 17.70 -9.58 20.17
CA ASP A 28 18.08 -10.15 21.47
C ASP A 28 17.02 -9.93 22.56
N GLU A 29 16.37 -8.76 22.57
CA GLU A 29 15.28 -8.44 23.52
C GLU A 29 14.01 -9.26 23.20
N PHE A 30 13.71 -9.44 21.91
CA PHE A 30 12.57 -10.24 21.47
C PHE A 30 12.80 -11.74 21.67
N VAL A 31 14.00 -12.25 21.35
CA VAL A 31 14.42 -13.64 21.56
C VAL A 31 14.40 -13.97 23.04
N GLY A 32 14.91 -13.10 23.91
CA GLY A 32 14.81 -13.30 25.36
C GLY A 32 13.37 -13.51 25.83
N ARG A 33 12.44 -12.67 25.37
CA ARG A 33 11.01 -12.78 25.73
C ARG A 33 10.32 -14.00 25.10
N ILE A 34 10.65 -14.36 23.86
CA ILE A 34 10.06 -15.52 23.17
C ILE A 34 10.59 -16.83 23.74
N THR A 35 11.89 -16.94 24.05
CA THR A 35 12.47 -18.12 24.69
C THR A 35 11.94 -18.32 26.13
N GLU A 36 11.68 -17.22 26.85
CA GLU A 36 11.03 -17.27 28.16
C GLU A 36 9.58 -17.77 28.08
N LEU A 37 8.82 -17.32 27.07
CA LEU A 37 7.43 -17.74 26.84
C LEU A 37 7.31 -19.14 26.21
N TYR A 38 8.30 -19.56 25.42
CA TYR A 38 8.31 -20.80 24.64
C TYR A 38 9.65 -21.53 24.82
N LYS A 39 9.72 -22.32 25.90
CA LYS A 39 10.94 -23.03 26.36
C LYS A 39 11.65 -23.93 25.33
N ASN A 40 11.01 -24.23 24.19
CA ASN A 40 11.52 -25.12 23.14
C ASN A 40 11.79 -24.40 21.80
N PHE A 41 11.91 -23.07 21.79
CA PHE A 41 12.20 -22.32 20.56
C PHE A 41 13.69 -22.42 20.17
N ASP A 42 14.00 -23.23 19.15
CA ASP A 42 15.36 -23.37 18.60
C ASP A 42 15.67 -22.32 17.51
N TYR A 43 16.56 -21.37 17.83
CA TYR A 43 17.05 -20.34 16.92
C TYR A 43 18.01 -20.85 15.83
N ASN A 44 18.31 -22.14 15.75
CA ASN A 44 19.23 -22.68 14.72
C ASN A 44 18.55 -23.23 13.46
N GLN A 45 17.20 -23.26 13.37
CA GLN A 45 16.52 -23.53 12.09
C GLN A 45 16.71 -22.37 11.12
N LYS A 46 17.81 -22.37 10.36
CA LYS A 46 18.00 -21.48 9.21
C LYS A 46 16.77 -21.60 8.30
N CYS A 47 16.17 -20.48 7.90
CA CYS A 47 15.25 -20.46 6.77
C CYS A 47 16.06 -20.91 5.55
N THR A 48 15.95 -22.19 5.18
CA THR A 48 16.45 -22.64 3.89
C THR A 48 15.65 -21.90 2.84
N LYS A 49 16.33 -21.04 2.07
CA LYS A 49 15.72 -20.39 0.92
C LYS A 49 15.40 -21.50 -0.08
N GLU A 50 14.16 -21.97 -0.07
CA GLU A 50 13.70 -22.92 -1.08
C GLU A 50 13.78 -22.23 -2.44
N GLU A 51 14.49 -22.87 -3.37
CA GLU A 51 14.57 -22.40 -4.74
C GLU A 51 13.32 -22.86 -5.48
N PHE A 52 12.39 -21.93 -5.67
CA PHE A 52 11.21 -22.14 -6.49
C PHE A 52 11.51 -21.76 -7.95
N SER A 53 11.02 -22.55 -8.90
CA SER A 53 10.97 -22.15 -10.30
C SER A 53 10.14 -20.87 -10.48
N GLU A 54 10.34 -20.14 -11.57
CA GLU A 54 9.58 -18.91 -11.81
C GLU A 54 8.06 -19.15 -11.86
N SER A 55 7.63 -20.31 -12.37
CA SER A 55 6.23 -20.73 -12.41
C SER A 55 5.66 -21.01 -11.01
N GLU A 56 6.44 -21.67 -10.15
CA GLU A 56 6.05 -21.89 -8.75
C GLU A 56 5.97 -20.58 -7.98
N GLN A 57 6.93 -19.67 -8.16
CA GLN A 57 6.87 -18.33 -7.57
C GLN A 57 5.62 -17.57 -8.03
N ALA A 58 5.30 -17.61 -9.33
CA ALA A 58 4.08 -17.01 -9.86
C ALA A 58 2.81 -17.60 -9.22
N ARG A 59 2.74 -18.93 -9.06
CA ARG A 59 1.63 -19.60 -8.37
C ARG A 59 1.53 -19.19 -6.90
N LEU A 60 2.65 -19.07 -6.18
CA LEU A 60 2.67 -18.61 -4.80
C LEU A 60 2.13 -17.19 -4.68
N PHE A 61 2.50 -16.29 -5.60
CA PHE A 61 1.92 -14.95 -5.67
C PHE A 61 0.42 -14.97 -5.90
N ASN A 62 -0.06 -15.81 -6.83
CA ASN A 62 -1.48 -15.92 -7.15
C ASN A 62 -2.33 -16.49 -6.00
N ASN A 63 -1.75 -17.42 -5.23
CA ASN A 63 -2.42 -18.06 -4.09
C ASN A 63 -2.32 -17.24 -2.80
N TYR A 64 -1.51 -16.18 -2.77
CA TYR A 64 -1.37 -15.35 -1.58
C TYR A 64 -2.65 -14.53 -1.36
N PRO A 65 -3.40 -14.73 -0.25
CA PRO A 65 -4.71 -14.12 -0.05
C PRO A 65 -4.59 -12.69 0.47
N ILE A 66 -3.92 -11.82 -0.29
CA ILE A 66 -3.49 -10.48 0.16
C ILE A 66 -4.63 -9.65 0.77
N ASN A 67 -5.82 -9.66 0.15
CA ASN A 67 -6.95 -8.84 0.60
C ASN A 67 -7.61 -9.42 1.85
N VAL A 68 -7.69 -10.75 1.98
CA VAL A 68 -8.11 -11.41 3.22
C VAL A 68 -7.16 -11.03 4.35
N VAL A 69 -5.85 -11.09 4.12
CA VAL A 69 -4.83 -10.73 5.13
C VAL A 69 -4.93 -9.26 5.54
N ARG A 70 -5.10 -8.34 4.57
CA ARG A 70 -5.33 -6.91 4.85
C ARG A 70 -6.60 -6.70 5.68
N ASN A 71 -7.69 -7.40 5.32
CA ASN A 71 -8.97 -7.30 6.02
C ASN A 71 -8.89 -7.86 7.44
N MET A 72 -8.24 -8.99 7.65
CA MET A 72 -8.02 -9.57 8.98
C MET A 72 -7.15 -8.66 9.84
N ALA A 73 -6.03 -8.16 9.32
CA ALA A 73 -5.16 -7.22 10.04
C ALA A 73 -5.94 -5.97 10.49
N ARG A 74 -6.82 -5.45 9.62
CA ARG A 74 -7.69 -4.33 9.97
C ARG A 74 -8.77 -4.70 10.97
N PHE A 75 -9.38 -5.88 10.82
CA PHE A 75 -10.42 -6.38 11.71
C PHE A 75 -9.89 -6.55 13.13
N TYR A 76 -8.64 -6.98 13.31
CA TYR A 76 -8.03 -7.13 14.63
C TYR A 76 -7.28 -5.88 15.15
N SER A 77 -7.18 -4.81 14.35
CA SER A 77 -6.60 -3.55 14.80
C SER A 77 -7.58 -2.77 15.67
N ASN A 78 -7.18 -2.38 16.88
CA ASN A 78 -7.98 -1.56 17.79
C ASN A 78 -7.77 -0.04 17.61
N SER A 79 -6.95 0.38 16.63
CA SER A 79 -6.67 1.79 16.41
C SER A 79 -7.84 2.51 15.73
N LYS A 80 -8.05 3.79 16.09
CA LYS A 80 -9.04 4.67 15.44
C LYS A 80 -8.66 4.96 13.98
N TYR A 81 -7.37 5.19 13.75
CA TYR A 81 -6.78 5.48 12.45
C TYR A 81 -5.98 4.28 11.96
N ILE A 82 -6.07 4.00 10.66
CA ILE A 82 -5.41 2.85 10.03
C ILE A 82 -4.68 3.30 8.78
N LEU A 83 -3.54 2.66 8.55
CA LEU A 83 -2.70 2.76 7.37
C LEU A 83 -2.22 1.35 7.05
N SER A 84 -2.14 1.01 5.78
CA SER A 84 -1.56 -0.25 5.29
C SER A 84 -0.34 0.07 4.42
N ALA A 85 0.76 -0.63 4.65
CA ALA A 85 2.00 -0.44 3.90
C ALA A 85 2.80 -1.75 3.85
N ASP A 86 3.57 -1.91 2.76
CA ASP A 86 4.56 -2.99 2.66
C ASP A 86 5.62 -2.86 3.76
N MET A 87 6.18 -4.01 4.17
CA MET A 87 7.11 -4.12 5.31
C MET A 87 8.39 -3.29 5.15
N ASN A 88 8.79 -2.99 3.92
CA ASN A 88 9.99 -2.22 3.60
C ASN A 88 9.71 -0.73 3.34
N HIS A 89 8.48 -0.28 3.58
CA HIS A 89 8.15 1.14 3.59
C HIS A 89 8.50 1.78 4.93
N LEU A 90 9.23 2.89 4.85
CA LEU A 90 9.65 3.70 5.98
C LEU A 90 8.95 5.07 5.92
N PHE A 91 8.84 5.74 7.06
CA PHE A 91 8.09 6.99 7.19
C PHE A 91 8.98 8.16 7.60
N SER A 92 8.58 9.36 7.18
CA SER A 92 9.21 10.61 7.62
C SER A 92 9.13 10.79 9.15
N ARG A 93 9.97 11.64 9.71
CA ARG A 93 10.00 11.92 11.14
C ARG A 93 8.63 12.38 11.65
N ASN A 94 8.22 11.86 12.81
CA ASN A 94 6.96 12.20 13.49
C ASN A 94 5.68 11.95 12.65
N PHE A 95 5.74 11.10 11.62
CA PHE A 95 4.63 10.85 10.68
C PHE A 95 3.30 10.60 11.39
N GLU A 96 3.26 9.63 12.30
CA GLU A 96 2.04 9.24 13.02
C GLU A 96 1.42 10.41 13.79
N ARG A 97 2.22 11.12 14.59
CA ARG A 97 1.77 12.29 15.35
C ARG A 97 1.27 13.43 14.46
N LYS A 98 1.96 13.71 13.35
CA LYS A 98 1.52 14.73 12.37
C LYS A 98 0.18 14.34 11.73
N MET A 99 0.04 13.07 11.33
CA MET A 99 -1.18 12.57 10.71
C MET A 99 -2.36 12.53 11.68
N ILE A 100 -2.14 12.18 12.95
CA ILE A 100 -3.18 12.28 14.00
C ILE A 100 -3.61 13.73 14.20
N ASN A 101 -2.67 14.67 14.24
CA ASN A 101 -2.99 16.09 14.38
C ASN A 101 -3.75 16.63 13.17
N LEU A 102 -3.39 16.22 11.95
CA LEU A 102 -4.16 16.51 10.74
C LEU A 102 -5.56 15.93 10.82
N ALA A 103 -5.68 14.66 11.21
CA ALA A 103 -6.94 13.97 11.37
C ALA A 103 -7.88 14.73 12.33
N ASN A 104 -7.35 15.18 13.47
CA ASN A 104 -8.13 15.95 14.44
C ASN A 104 -8.59 17.31 13.89
N LYS A 105 -7.86 17.91 12.96
CA LYS A 105 -8.26 19.16 12.29
C LYS A 105 -9.32 18.94 11.20
N VAL A 106 -9.19 17.88 10.40
CA VAL A 106 -9.99 17.72 9.17
C VAL A 106 -11.21 16.82 9.32
N TYR A 107 -11.19 15.85 10.23
CA TYR A 107 -12.36 15.00 10.48
C TYR A 107 -13.39 15.78 11.31
N THR A 108 -14.26 16.49 10.62
CA THR A 108 -15.50 17.04 11.15
C THR A 108 -16.67 16.06 10.90
N LYS A 109 -17.77 16.18 11.66
CA LYS A 109 -18.94 15.31 11.47
C LYS A 109 -19.44 15.38 10.02
N GLY A 110 -19.52 14.22 9.36
CA GLY A 110 -20.13 14.07 8.03
C GLY A 110 -19.19 13.96 6.84
N ASN A 111 -17.88 14.15 7.00
CA ASN A 111 -16.92 14.09 5.90
C ASN A 111 -16.21 12.73 5.80
N ASN A 112 -16.23 12.14 4.60
CA ASN A 112 -15.45 10.94 4.27
C ASN A 112 -14.08 11.35 3.73
N PHE A 113 -13.08 11.43 4.61
CA PHE A 113 -11.72 11.81 4.24
C PHE A 113 -10.72 10.66 4.37
N ALA A 114 -9.80 10.59 3.42
CA ALA A 114 -8.59 9.78 3.48
C ALA A 114 -7.38 10.72 3.45
N LEU A 115 -6.54 10.66 4.48
CA LEU A 115 -5.38 11.55 4.63
C LEU A 115 -4.22 10.96 3.84
N THR A 116 -3.98 11.52 2.66
CA THR A 116 -3.04 10.99 1.67
C THR A 116 -1.68 11.64 1.82
N TYR A 117 -0.63 10.86 1.65
CA TYR A 117 0.76 11.30 1.71
C TYR A 117 1.54 10.86 0.48
N ARG A 118 2.66 11.53 0.21
CA ARG A 118 3.53 11.22 -0.93
C ARG A 118 4.43 10.03 -0.61
N ILE A 119 4.82 9.30 -1.65
CA ILE A 119 5.68 8.13 -1.55
C ILE A 119 6.87 8.33 -2.46
N PHE A 120 8.04 7.96 -1.99
CA PHE A 120 9.30 8.09 -2.72
C PHE A 120 10.05 6.75 -2.75
N GLU A 121 10.94 6.61 -3.72
CA GLU A 121 11.96 5.56 -3.76
C GLU A 121 13.31 6.22 -3.52
N VAL A 122 14.12 5.62 -2.66
CA VAL A 122 15.45 6.11 -2.31
C VAL A 122 16.47 5.07 -2.72
N ASN A 123 17.59 5.49 -3.30
CA ASN A 123 18.65 4.58 -3.71
C ASN A 123 19.10 3.67 -2.54
N GLN A 124 19.22 2.37 -2.80
CA GLN A 124 19.57 1.35 -1.79
C GLN A 124 20.95 1.52 -1.16
N ASN A 125 21.85 2.29 -1.80
CA ASN A 125 23.19 2.58 -1.29
C ASN A 125 23.20 3.76 -0.31
N GLN A 126 22.05 4.38 -0.03
CA GLN A 126 22.00 5.47 0.95
C GLN A 126 22.16 4.89 2.36
N THR A 127 23.14 5.40 3.10
CA THR A 127 23.31 5.04 4.53
C THR A 127 22.43 5.91 5.43
N LYS A 128 22.13 7.14 5.01
CA LYS A 128 21.28 8.07 5.74
C LYS A 128 19.90 8.16 5.08
N MET A 129 18.91 7.55 5.71
CA MET A 129 17.52 7.60 5.24
C MET A 129 16.93 9.02 5.35
N PRO A 130 16.19 9.50 4.33
CA PRO A 130 15.57 10.81 4.37
C PRO A 130 14.37 10.81 5.31
N ASN A 131 14.57 11.19 6.57
CA ASN A 131 13.48 11.36 7.53
C ASN A 131 12.92 12.79 7.58
N THR A 132 13.41 13.69 6.72
CA THR A 132 12.91 15.08 6.55
C THR A 132 12.83 15.44 5.08
N LYS A 133 11.98 16.40 4.72
CA LYS A 133 11.85 16.93 3.36
C LYS A 133 13.12 17.62 2.87
N VAL A 134 13.89 18.23 3.78
CA VAL A 134 15.21 18.81 3.46
C VAL A 134 16.13 17.74 2.89
N LEU A 135 16.29 16.62 3.60
CA LEU A 135 17.13 15.51 3.15
C LEU A 135 16.57 14.86 1.88
N LEU A 136 15.25 14.64 1.81
CA LEU A 136 14.62 14.09 0.62
C LEU A 136 14.89 14.97 -0.61
N LYS A 137 14.71 16.30 -0.49
CA LYS A 137 14.94 17.26 -1.56
C LYS A 137 16.40 17.26 -2.03
N GLU A 138 17.36 17.12 -1.11
CA GLU A 138 18.78 16.97 -1.46
C GLU A 138 19.04 15.69 -2.25
N LEU A 139 18.47 14.56 -1.83
CA LEU A 139 18.59 13.29 -2.56
C LEU A 139 17.95 13.35 -3.94
N MET A 140 16.78 13.97 -4.06
CA MET A 140 16.11 14.17 -5.35
C MET A 140 16.95 15.02 -6.31
N LYS A 141 17.56 16.11 -5.81
CA LYS A 141 18.47 16.95 -6.61
C LYS A 141 19.70 16.17 -7.12
N LYS A 142 20.17 15.18 -6.35
CA LYS A 142 21.30 14.31 -6.71
C LYS A 142 20.89 13.13 -7.60
N GLY A 143 19.61 12.98 -7.94
CA GLY A 143 19.11 11.79 -8.66
C GLY A 143 19.17 10.51 -7.83
N LEU A 144 19.16 10.61 -6.50
CA LEU A 144 19.23 9.49 -5.56
C LEU A 144 17.87 9.18 -4.91
N ALA A 145 16.85 9.99 -5.18
CA ALA A 145 15.49 9.73 -4.77
C ALA A 145 14.50 10.19 -5.85
N PHE A 146 13.38 9.47 -5.97
CA PHE A 146 12.36 9.73 -6.98
C PHE A 146 10.97 9.55 -6.38
N GLU A 147 9.93 10.17 -6.97
CA GLU A 147 8.56 9.77 -6.64
C GLU A 147 8.36 8.28 -6.93
N PHE A 148 7.62 7.58 -6.08
CA PHE A 148 7.44 6.14 -6.17
C PHE A 148 6.90 5.70 -7.54
N HIS A 149 7.51 4.64 -8.11
CA HIS A 149 7.26 4.22 -9.48
C HIS A 149 7.34 5.40 -10.46
N HIS A 150 8.43 6.17 -10.44
CA HIS A 150 8.58 7.45 -11.15
C HIS A 150 8.28 7.42 -12.66
N TYR A 151 8.30 6.22 -13.28
CA TYR A 151 7.96 5.95 -14.67
C TYR A 151 6.45 5.76 -14.94
N MET A 152 5.60 5.77 -13.90
CA MET A 152 4.15 5.60 -13.99
C MET A 152 3.40 6.81 -13.43
N ALA A 153 2.24 7.11 -14.02
CA ALA A 153 1.36 8.18 -13.53
C ALA A 153 0.55 7.78 -12.28
N ALA A 154 0.43 6.48 -11.99
CA ALA A 154 -0.43 5.91 -10.95
C ALA A 154 -0.18 6.43 -9.52
N HIS A 155 1.03 6.89 -9.20
CA HIS A 155 1.35 7.43 -7.86
C HIS A 155 1.66 8.92 -7.84
N LYS A 156 1.55 9.60 -8.99
CA LYS A 156 1.88 11.03 -9.10
C LYS A 156 0.83 11.87 -8.40
N ILE A 157 1.30 12.85 -7.62
CA ILE A 157 0.45 13.84 -6.97
C ILE A 157 0.93 15.22 -7.44
N LYS A 158 0.00 16.07 -7.92
CA LYS A 158 0.31 17.41 -8.43
C LYS A 158 0.99 18.29 -7.36
N ASN A 159 1.64 19.38 -7.76
CA ASN A 159 2.25 20.36 -6.86
C ASN A 159 3.40 19.80 -5.99
N LEU A 160 4.22 18.90 -6.54
CA LEU A 160 5.41 18.37 -5.85
C LEU A 160 6.42 19.46 -5.48
N SER A 161 6.67 20.43 -6.37
CA SER A 161 7.64 21.50 -6.11
C SER A 161 7.19 22.37 -4.93
N GLU A 162 5.94 22.82 -4.93
CA GLU A 162 5.31 23.53 -3.82
C GLU A 162 5.43 22.71 -2.53
N TRP A 163 5.03 21.43 -2.57
CA TRP A 163 5.15 20.51 -1.44
C TRP A 163 6.59 20.45 -0.93
N LEU A 164 7.61 20.21 -1.76
CA LEU A 164 9.02 20.16 -1.35
C LEU A 164 9.55 21.46 -0.74
N ASN A 165 8.92 22.60 -1.06
CA ASN A 165 9.33 23.92 -0.60
C ASN A 165 8.56 24.41 0.63
N THR A 166 7.40 23.81 0.97
CA THR A 166 6.70 24.11 2.23
C THR A 166 7.57 23.72 3.43
N PRO A 167 7.82 24.63 4.38
CA PRO A 167 8.53 24.31 5.63
C PRO A 167 7.87 23.16 6.41
N GLU A 168 8.70 22.29 6.99
CA GLU A 168 8.22 21.24 7.89
C GLU A 168 7.93 21.80 9.28
N SER A 169 6.78 21.46 9.85
CA SER A 169 6.52 21.61 11.27
C SER A 169 7.04 20.39 12.04
N HIS A 170 7.33 20.55 13.34
CA HIS A 170 7.81 19.43 14.16
C HIS A 170 6.70 18.40 14.45
N LEU A 171 5.49 18.86 14.77
CA LEU A 171 4.38 18.02 15.26
C LEU A 171 3.11 18.12 14.44
N ASN A 172 3.02 19.04 13.49
CA ASN A 172 1.81 19.27 12.71
C ASN A 172 2.09 19.04 11.23
N THR A 173 1.03 18.80 10.47
CA THR A 173 0.92 19.01 9.03
C THR A 173 -0.39 19.76 8.79
N ASP A 174 -0.49 20.44 7.66
CA ASP A 174 -1.74 21.00 7.15
C ASP A 174 -2.10 20.34 5.80
N PRO A 175 -3.38 20.41 5.39
CA PRO A 175 -3.77 20.03 4.04
C PRO A 175 -3.05 20.91 3.00
N GLN A 176 -2.52 20.29 1.95
CA GLN A 176 -2.08 20.98 0.75
C GLN A 176 -3.32 21.28 -0.13
N PHE A 177 -4.10 20.25 -0.44
CA PHE A 177 -5.37 20.35 -1.17
C PHE A 177 -6.19 19.06 -0.99
N ASN A 178 -7.47 19.13 -1.32
CA ASN A 178 -8.36 17.97 -1.39
C ASN A 178 -8.60 17.59 -2.85
N VAL A 179 -8.70 16.29 -3.12
CA VAL A 179 -8.99 15.78 -4.46
C VAL A 179 -9.86 14.52 -4.39
N THR A 180 -10.78 14.35 -5.32
CA THR A 180 -11.53 13.10 -5.48
C THR A 180 -10.79 12.15 -6.41
N LEU A 181 -11.17 10.87 -6.43
CA LEU A 181 -10.59 9.95 -7.40
C LEU A 181 -11.08 10.32 -8.82
N THR A 182 -10.18 10.79 -9.68
CA THR A 182 -10.51 11.13 -11.09
C THR A 182 -9.83 10.21 -12.10
N ASN A 183 -8.95 9.32 -11.65
CA ASN A 183 -8.21 8.39 -12.48
C ASN A 183 -8.26 7.00 -11.81
N ALA A 184 -8.82 6.00 -12.48
CA ALA A 184 -8.94 4.65 -11.95
C ALA A 184 -7.59 3.95 -11.72
N GLN A 185 -6.52 4.42 -12.35
CA GLN A 185 -5.16 3.93 -12.12
C GLN A 185 -4.46 4.64 -10.94
N TRP A 186 -5.01 5.73 -10.41
CA TRP A 186 -4.37 6.45 -9.31
C TRP A 186 -4.48 5.64 -8.02
N GLU A 187 -3.33 5.33 -7.42
CA GLU A 187 -3.23 4.51 -6.21
C GLU A 187 -2.55 5.31 -5.07
N PRO A 188 -3.28 6.27 -4.46
CA PRO A 188 -2.78 6.97 -3.29
C PRO A 188 -2.68 6.02 -2.09
N GLN A 189 -1.66 6.24 -1.27
CA GLN A 189 -1.58 5.66 0.07
C GLN A 189 -2.04 6.71 1.09
N PHE A 190 -2.76 6.25 2.11
CA PHE A 190 -3.47 7.14 3.02
C PHE A 190 -3.59 6.56 4.42
N VAL A 191 -3.79 7.46 5.38
CA VAL A 191 -4.35 7.16 6.70
C VAL A 191 -5.86 7.40 6.63
N SER A 192 -6.67 6.47 7.10
CA SER A 192 -8.12 6.62 7.17
C SER A 192 -8.64 6.29 8.56
N LEU A 193 -9.93 6.57 8.80
CA LEU A 193 -10.66 5.89 9.88
C LEU A 193 -10.77 4.39 9.59
N ARG A 194 -10.92 3.59 10.64
CA ARG A 194 -11.07 2.12 10.54
C ARG A 194 -12.30 1.66 9.74
N ASN A 195 -13.32 2.51 9.60
CA ASN A 195 -14.54 2.23 8.84
C ASN A 195 -14.41 2.46 7.31
N VAL A 196 -13.20 2.67 6.80
CA VAL A 196 -12.93 2.60 5.35
C VAL A 196 -13.39 1.23 4.82
N PRO A 197 -13.88 1.12 3.57
CA PRO A 197 -14.32 -0.16 3.00
C PRO A 197 -13.29 -1.27 3.13
N PHE A 198 -13.75 -2.52 3.31
CA PHE A 198 -12.87 -3.70 3.22
C PHE A 198 -12.26 -3.79 1.82
N HIS A 199 -11.07 -4.37 1.71
CA HIS A 199 -10.55 -4.75 0.41
C HIS A 199 -11.45 -5.84 -0.16
N ASP A 200 -11.86 -5.73 -1.42
CA ASP A 200 -12.69 -6.75 -2.07
C ASP A 200 -11.85 -8.03 -2.26
N GLU A 201 -12.22 -9.10 -1.58
CA GLU A 201 -11.48 -10.36 -1.54
C GLU A 201 -11.58 -11.15 -2.86
N SER A 202 -12.47 -10.74 -3.79
CA SER A 202 -12.50 -11.29 -5.16
C SER A 202 -11.35 -10.79 -6.05
N PHE A 203 -10.59 -9.78 -5.58
CA PHE A 203 -9.43 -9.24 -6.29
C PHE A 203 -8.14 -9.89 -5.78
N PHE A 204 -7.55 -10.73 -6.62
CA PHE A 204 -6.32 -11.47 -6.31
C PHE A 204 -5.06 -10.67 -6.68
N TYR A 205 -3.98 -10.92 -5.93
CA TYR A 205 -2.66 -10.38 -6.25
C TYR A 205 -2.16 -10.93 -7.59
N PRO A 206 -1.49 -10.14 -8.44
CA PRO A 206 -1.12 -8.72 -8.27
C PRO A 206 -1.95 -7.75 -9.13
N VAL A 207 -3.20 -8.09 -9.48
CA VAL A 207 -4.01 -7.30 -10.41
C VAL A 207 -5.08 -6.52 -9.65
N ARG A 208 -4.82 -5.22 -9.43
CA ARG A 208 -5.78 -4.26 -8.84
C ARG A 208 -6.25 -4.63 -7.43
N ASP A 209 -5.55 -5.53 -6.74
CA ASP A 209 -5.86 -6.02 -5.40
C ASP A 209 -5.95 -4.88 -4.37
N ASN A 210 -5.05 -3.89 -4.45
CA ASN A 210 -5.09 -2.73 -3.57
C ASN A 210 -5.93 -1.56 -4.12
N THR A 211 -5.94 -1.39 -5.45
CA THR A 211 -6.62 -0.27 -6.13
C THR A 211 -8.13 -0.34 -5.93
N VAL A 212 -8.73 -1.53 -5.86
CA VAL A 212 -10.19 -1.73 -5.73
C VAL A 212 -10.80 -0.97 -4.54
N GLN A 213 -10.10 -0.89 -3.41
CA GLN A 213 -10.58 -0.16 -2.24
C GLN A 213 -10.80 1.34 -2.55
N ARG A 214 -9.93 1.94 -3.38
CA ARG A 214 -10.09 3.35 -3.78
C ARG A 214 -11.28 3.57 -4.70
N TRP A 215 -11.60 2.59 -5.54
CA TRP A 215 -12.81 2.64 -6.38
C TRP A 215 -14.06 2.63 -5.51
N GLU A 216 -14.14 1.76 -4.50
CA GLU A 216 -15.29 1.74 -3.59
C GLU A 216 -15.37 3.02 -2.74
N MET A 217 -14.23 3.52 -2.27
CA MET A 217 -14.14 4.81 -1.58
C MET A 217 -14.69 5.96 -2.43
N CYS A 218 -14.42 5.97 -3.74
CA CYS A 218 -14.99 6.97 -4.66
C CYS A 218 -16.53 6.91 -4.64
N HIS A 219 -17.12 5.72 -4.74
CA HIS A 219 -18.58 5.57 -4.70
C HIS A 219 -19.20 6.00 -3.36
N LEU A 220 -18.41 6.01 -2.29
CA LEU A 220 -18.76 6.52 -0.96
C LEU A 220 -18.42 8.00 -0.74
N ASN A 221 -18.16 8.77 -1.81
CA ASN A 221 -17.81 10.19 -1.76
C ASN A 221 -16.58 10.52 -0.91
N TYR A 222 -15.58 9.64 -0.86
CA TYR A 222 -14.32 9.98 -0.20
C TYR A 222 -13.58 11.08 -0.95
N GLN A 223 -13.03 12.03 -0.19
CA GLN A 223 -11.99 12.94 -0.67
C GLN A 223 -10.63 12.55 -0.09
N PHE A 224 -9.60 12.65 -0.91
CA PHE A 224 -8.21 12.47 -0.51
C PHE A 224 -7.63 13.82 -0.12
N VAL A 225 -7.31 13.98 1.16
CA VAL A 225 -6.70 15.18 1.73
C VAL A 225 -5.20 15.02 1.66
N ILE A 226 -4.52 15.74 0.76
CA ILE A 226 -3.08 15.62 0.57
C ILE A 226 -2.36 16.35 1.71
N ALA A 227 -1.52 15.65 2.48
CA ALA A 227 -0.76 16.23 3.58
C ALA A 227 0.52 16.94 3.08
N ASN A 228 0.80 18.14 3.59
CA ASN A 228 1.85 19.02 3.06
C ASN A 228 3.27 18.72 3.59
N ASP A 229 3.42 18.00 4.71
CA ASP A 229 4.75 17.81 5.32
C ASP A 229 5.00 16.43 5.97
N VAL A 230 4.46 15.39 5.33
CA VAL A 230 4.72 13.98 5.64
C VAL A 230 4.88 13.14 4.39
N PHE A 231 5.71 12.10 4.47
CA PHE A 231 5.90 11.17 3.35
C PHE A 231 6.30 9.78 3.84
N MET A 232 6.14 8.83 2.94
CA MET A 232 6.64 7.46 3.04
C MET A 232 7.74 7.27 2.00
N PHE A 233 8.67 6.35 2.22
CA PHE A 233 9.67 6.00 1.23
C PHE A 233 10.03 4.52 1.27
N HIS A 234 10.34 3.97 0.11
CA HIS A 234 10.90 2.64 -0.06
C HIS A 234 12.42 2.73 -0.18
N HIS A 235 13.15 1.89 0.55
CA HIS A 235 14.60 1.79 0.44
C HIS A 235 14.98 0.83 -0.70
N GLY A 236 15.35 1.40 -1.83
CA GLY A 236 15.56 0.74 -3.12
C GLY A 236 14.76 1.44 -4.21
N ILE A 237 15.35 1.63 -5.39
CA ILE A 237 14.63 2.13 -6.56
C ILE A 237 14.19 0.92 -7.36
N LYS A 238 12.88 0.76 -7.58
CA LYS A 238 12.38 -0.36 -8.38
C LYS A 238 12.82 -0.19 -9.83
N GLU A 239 13.29 -1.28 -10.41
CA GLU A 239 13.64 -1.32 -11.81
C GLU A 239 12.41 -1.10 -12.69
N ARG A 240 12.63 -0.53 -13.87
CA ARG A 240 11.56 -0.31 -14.85
C ARG A 240 10.98 -1.62 -15.38
N GLN A 241 11.81 -2.67 -15.45
CA GLN A 241 11.38 -3.98 -15.91
C GLN A 241 10.78 -4.74 -14.75
N GLU A 242 9.58 -5.25 -14.98
CA GLU A 242 8.95 -6.15 -14.03
C GLU A 242 9.65 -7.50 -14.05
N LYS A 243 9.77 -8.13 -12.88
CA LYS A 243 10.29 -9.50 -12.80
C LYS A 243 9.35 -10.44 -13.57
N ASN A 244 9.90 -11.34 -14.37
CA ASN A 244 9.14 -12.34 -15.14
C ASN A 244 8.12 -13.09 -14.28
N THR A 245 8.45 -13.38 -13.02
CA THR A 245 7.56 -14.04 -12.06
C THR A 245 6.28 -13.25 -11.77
N ILE A 246 6.36 -11.92 -11.65
CA ILE A 246 5.20 -11.04 -11.46
C ILE A 246 4.41 -10.90 -12.76
N GLU A 247 5.08 -10.81 -13.91
CA GLU A 247 4.41 -10.78 -15.20
C GLU A 247 3.59 -12.06 -15.44
N MET A 248 4.18 -13.24 -15.17
CA MET A 248 3.47 -14.51 -15.22
C MET A 248 2.31 -14.57 -14.23
N ALA A 249 2.53 -14.15 -12.98
CA ALA A 249 1.47 -14.09 -11.97
C ALA A 249 0.30 -13.20 -12.43
N ARG A 250 0.58 -12.06 -13.08
CA ARG A 250 -0.45 -11.20 -13.67
C ARG A 250 -1.23 -11.91 -14.76
N LEU A 251 -0.54 -12.56 -15.69
CA LEU A 251 -1.17 -13.28 -16.80
C LEU A 251 -2.12 -14.37 -16.28
N ASN A 252 -1.71 -15.13 -15.27
CA ASN A 252 -2.52 -16.19 -14.66
C ASN A 252 -3.84 -15.65 -14.06
N ILE A 253 -3.77 -14.54 -13.32
CA ILE A 253 -4.91 -14.00 -12.57
C ILE A 253 -5.82 -13.13 -13.42
N PHE A 254 -5.32 -12.56 -14.52
CA PHE A 254 -6.04 -11.52 -15.26
C PHE A 254 -7.45 -11.92 -15.73
N PRO A 255 -7.74 -13.13 -16.24
CA PRO A 255 -9.10 -13.54 -16.58
C PRO A 255 -10.06 -13.42 -15.39
N TRP A 256 -9.65 -13.87 -14.20
CA TRP A 256 -10.44 -13.74 -12.97
C TRP A 256 -10.53 -12.29 -12.50
N ALA A 257 -9.45 -11.52 -12.59
CA ALA A 257 -9.48 -10.09 -12.26
C ALA A 257 -10.43 -9.30 -13.16
N PHE A 258 -10.51 -9.64 -14.46
CA PHE A 258 -11.46 -9.02 -15.37
C PHE A 258 -12.92 -9.31 -14.99
N GLN A 259 -13.20 -10.55 -14.60
CA GLN A 259 -14.51 -10.95 -14.09
C GLN A 259 -14.84 -10.21 -12.79
N ALA A 260 -13.90 -10.15 -11.83
CA ALA A 260 -14.04 -9.41 -10.58
C ALA A 260 -14.33 -7.91 -10.83
N MET A 261 -13.59 -7.27 -11.73
CA MET A 261 -13.83 -5.88 -12.14
C MET A 261 -15.23 -5.67 -12.74
N THR A 262 -15.72 -6.63 -13.53
CA THR A 262 -17.07 -6.57 -14.12
C THR A 262 -18.15 -6.68 -13.06
N ILE A 263 -18.02 -7.67 -12.16
CA ILE A 263 -18.94 -7.89 -11.04
C ILE A 263 -18.95 -6.65 -10.12
N PHE A 264 -17.77 -6.13 -9.79
CA PHE A 264 -17.62 -4.93 -8.98
C PHE A 264 -18.30 -3.72 -9.63
N THR A 265 -18.07 -3.46 -10.92
CA THR A 265 -18.68 -2.32 -11.64
C THR A 265 -20.20 -2.41 -11.57
N ASN A 266 -20.78 -3.58 -11.85
CA ASN A 266 -22.23 -3.79 -11.82
C ASN A 266 -22.79 -3.61 -10.41
N LYS A 267 -22.12 -4.18 -9.40
CA LYS A 267 -22.48 -4.02 -7.99
C LYS A 267 -22.48 -2.55 -7.57
N MET A 268 -21.44 -1.80 -7.92
CA MET A 268 -21.33 -0.37 -7.58
C MET A 268 -22.40 0.47 -8.29
N ALA A 269 -22.75 0.15 -9.54
CA ALA A 269 -23.84 0.83 -10.25
C ALA A 269 -25.21 0.64 -9.56
N LEU A 270 -25.46 -0.57 -9.05
CA LEU A 270 -26.69 -0.90 -8.32
C LEU A 270 -26.74 -0.26 -6.92
N LEU A 271 -25.65 -0.32 -6.16
CA LEU A 271 -25.60 0.18 -4.79
C LEU A 271 -25.48 1.71 -4.71
N TYR A 272 -24.80 2.32 -5.68
CA TYR A 272 -24.45 3.75 -5.66
C TYR A 272 -24.80 4.47 -6.97
N PRO A 273 -26.07 4.44 -7.42
CA PRO A 273 -26.47 4.97 -8.73
C PRO A 273 -26.18 6.48 -8.90
N LYS A 274 -26.10 7.24 -7.81
CA LYS A 274 -25.83 8.69 -7.84
C LYS A 274 -24.35 9.03 -8.01
N THR A 275 -23.45 8.29 -7.37
CA THR A 275 -22.00 8.56 -7.40
C THR A 275 -21.31 7.78 -8.50
N HIS A 276 -21.91 6.68 -8.97
CA HIS A 276 -21.38 5.84 -10.03
C HIS A 276 -20.94 6.62 -11.28
N PRO A 277 -21.73 7.57 -11.82
CA PRO A 277 -21.34 8.34 -13.00
C PRO A 277 -20.18 9.33 -12.77
N THR A 278 -19.87 9.64 -11.50
CA THR A 278 -18.82 10.61 -11.13
C THR A 278 -17.46 9.95 -10.87
N CYS A 279 -17.45 8.64 -10.65
CA CYS A 279 -16.24 7.86 -10.45
C CYS A 279 -15.61 7.44 -11.78
N PRO A 280 -14.28 7.35 -11.85
CA PRO A 280 -13.62 7.00 -13.10
C PRO A 280 -13.96 5.57 -13.49
N GLU A 281 -14.16 5.34 -14.80
CA GLU A 281 -14.33 4.01 -15.33
C GLU A 281 -13.09 3.15 -15.01
N ILE A 282 -13.34 1.94 -14.52
CA ILE A 282 -12.27 1.02 -14.14
C ILE A 282 -11.46 0.63 -15.37
N ASP A 283 -10.16 0.81 -15.28
CA ASP A 283 -9.22 0.38 -16.32
C ASP A 283 -9.11 -1.15 -16.35
N ARG A 284 -9.69 -1.73 -17.40
CA ARG A 284 -9.67 -3.18 -17.69
C ARG A 284 -8.52 -3.58 -18.64
N PHE A 285 -7.49 -2.77 -18.82
CA PHE A 285 -6.34 -3.13 -19.66
C PHE A 285 -5.31 -4.01 -18.93
N PHE A 286 -4.60 -4.85 -19.70
CA PHE A 286 -3.51 -5.66 -19.19
C PHE A 286 -2.16 -4.94 -19.31
N GLY A 287 -1.46 -4.84 -18.18
CA GLY A 287 -0.06 -4.42 -18.10
C GLY A 287 0.20 -2.92 -18.38
N PRO A 288 1.46 -2.48 -18.26
CA PRO A 288 1.85 -1.07 -18.42
C PRO A 288 1.59 -0.48 -19.81
N LYS A 289 1.37 -1.33 -20.83
CA LYS A 289 1.22 -0.92 -22.24
C LYS A 289 -0.23 -0.87 -22.74
N GLY A 290 -1.24 -1.04 -21.88
CA GLY A 290 -2.64 -0.84 -22.27
C GLY A 290 -3.12 -1.80 -23.38
N LYS A 291 -2.59 -3.03 -23.45
CA LYS A 291 -2.95 -3.96 -24.55
C LYS A 291 -4.42 -4.40 -24.41
N LYS A 292 -5.18 -4.28 -25.51
CA LYS A 292 -6.60 -4.68 -25.60
C LYS A 292 -6.77 -6.19 -25.49
N ILE A 293 -7.77 -6.62 -24.71
CA ILE A 293 -8.05 -8.01 -24.31
C ILE A 293 -8.46 -8.94 -25.47
N LYS A 294 -8.98 -8.41 -26.58
CA LYS A 294 -9.54 -9.22 -27.68
C LYS A 294 -8.58 -10.30 -28.22
N SER A 295 -7.26 -10.15 -28.07
CA SER A 295 -6.28 -11.15 -28.54
C SER A 295 -6.05 -12.34 -27.61
N MET A 296 -6.48 -12.32 -26.34
CA MET A 296 -6.24 -13.41 -25.39
C MET A 296 -7.46 -14.33 -25.19
N LEU A 297 -8.68 -13.79 -25.24
CA LEU A 297 -9.90 -14.60 -25.11
C LEU A 297 -10.15 -15.52 -26.32
N GLY A 298 -9.59 -15.22 -27.50
CA GLY A 298 -9.69 -16.06 -28.69
C GLY A 298 -8.79 -17.30 -28.69
N ARG A 299 -8.04 -17.57 -27.61
CA ARG A 299 -7.14 -18.74 -27.48
C ARG A 299 -7.57 -19.71 -26.35
N MET A 300 -8.73 -19.51 -25.75
CA MET A 300 -9.27 -20.38 -24.68
C MET A 300 -10.45 -21.27 -25.15
N HIS A 301 -10.52 -21.56 -26.45
CA HIS A 301 -11.40 -22.60 -27.01
C HIS A 301 -10.57 -23.67 -27.69
#